data_AF-A0A161UB76-F1
#
_entry.id   AF-A0A161UB76-F1
#
_cell.length_a   1.000
_cell.length_b   1.000
_cell.length_c   1.000
_cell.angle_alpha   90.00
_cell.angle_beta   90.00
_cell.angle_gamma   90.00
#
_symmetry.space_group_name_H-M   'P 1'
#
loop_
_entity.id
_entity.type
_entity.pdbx_description
1 polymer ?
#
loop_
_entity_poly.entity_id
_entity_poly.type
_entity_poly.pdbx_seq_one_letter_code
_entity_poly.pdbx_strand_id
1 'polypeptide(L)'
;MSWRAEQVYTVANTELINHLAQIESLRPGLFKVDKLEKGIRSEWTREIFFENEQHERRGSVHSLPEGGLLVINPSMYRVSYDDKDNPFYEDYQAYKENKWSFLKSIEIEPIIISLNLTPEQCKLLAFLKQLNEEFKQPFVYYKCEMWGGDIDEEIVVVFDGEMRVYYFDDMNGEYKQMIGTEIKELEETTALQQGLKEIGLHLPTRFFALHETSFDWQPFLIKNFY
;
A
#
# COMPACT_ATOMS: atom_id res chain seq x y z
N MET A 1 -15.64 11.99 -9.13
CA MET A 1 -14.20 11.80 -9.41
C MET A 1 -13.87 10.37 -9.04
N SER A 2 -13.08 9.66 -9.84
CA SER A 2 -12.61 8.31 -9.50
C SER A 2 -11.27 8.40 -8.76
N TRP A 3 -11.04 7.48 -7.83
CA TRP A 3 -9.77 7.31 -7.15
C TRP A 3 -9.44 5.83 -7.03
N ARG A 4 -8.16 5.47 -7.20
CA ARG A 4 -7.69 4.08 -7.10
C ARG A 4 -6.33 4.00 -6.45
N ALA A 5 -6.16 3.05 -5.55
CA ALA A 5 -4.88 2.63 -5.02
C ALA A 5 -4.68 1.12 -5.20
N GLU A 6 -3.46 0.73 -5.57
CA GLU A 6 -3.04 -0.68 -5.60
C GLU A 6 -1.54 -0.75 -5.30
N GLN A 7 -1.21 -1.17 -4.08
CA GLN A 7 0.17 -1.16 -3.59
C GLN A 7 0.37 -2.16 -2.46
N VAL A 8 1.65 -2.49 -2.21
CA VAL A 8 2.03 -3.41 -1.14
C VAL A 8 2.86 -2.68 -0.10
N TYR A 9 2.66 -3.04 1.17
CA TYR A 9 3.36 -2.51 2.32
C TYR A 9 3.98 -3.62 3.16
N THR A 10 5.13 -3.34 3.73
CA THR A 10 5.77 -4.16 4.78
C THR A 10 6.75 -3.28 5.55
N VAL A 11 7.16 -3.74 6.74
CA VAL A 11 8.20 -3.04 7.50
C VAL A 11 9.51 -3.03 6.70
N ALA A 12 10.20 -1.89 6.68
CA ALA A 12 11.45 -1.78 5.94
C ALA A 12 12.53 -2.69 6.53
N ASN A 13 12.97 -3.66 5.73
CA ASN A 13 14.00 -4.63 6.09
C ASN A 13 15.09 -4.63 5.02
N THR A 14 16.35 -4.44 5.43
CA THR A 14 17.50 -4.35 4.51
C THR A 14 17.71 -5.61 3.69
N GLU A 15 17.54 -6.79 4.30
CA GLU A 15 17.71 -8.08 3.61
C GLU A 15 16.65 -8.26 2.53
N LEU A 16 15.39 -7.98 2.86
CA LEU A 16 14.28 -8.01 1.90
C LEU A 16 14.47 -6.99 0.78
N ILE A 17 14.84 -5.75 1.11
CA ILE A 17 15.07 -4.70 0.12
C ILE A 17 16.14 -5.14 -0.88
N ASN A 18 17.24 -5.71 -0.38
CA ASN A 18 18.33 -6.21 -1.23
C ASN A 18 17.89 -7.39 -2.10
N HIS A 19 17.05 -8.29 -1.57
CA HIS A 19 16.46 -9.38 -2.34
C HIS A 19 15.57 -8.86 -3.48
N LEU A 20 14.60 -7.99 -3.17
CA LEU A 20 13.68 -7.43 -4.15
C LEU A 20 14.40 -6.56 -5.20
N ALA A 21 15.48 -5.90 -4.79
CA ALA A 21 16.36 -5.15 -5.67
C ALA A 21 17.09 -6.01 -6.71
N GLN A 22 17.21 -7.33 -6.53
CA GLN A 22 17.77 -8.20 -7.57
C GLN A 22 16.79 -8.41 -8.73
N ILE A 23 15.50 -8.12 -8.53
CA ILE A 23 14.48 -8.18 -9.58
C ILE A 23 14.53 -6.86 -10.36
N GLU A 24 15.28 -6.83 -11.47
CA GLU A 24 15.55 -5.61 -12.24
C GLU A 24 14.27 -4.84 -12.61
N SER A 25 13.24 -5.56 -13.07
CA SER A 25 11.95 -4.97 -13.43
C SER A 25 11.11 -4.50 -12.25
N LEU A 26 11.49 -4.79 -11.00
CA LEU A 26 10.80 -4.28 -9.81
C LEU A 26 11.45 -3.00 -9.25
N ARG A 27 12.73 -2.75 -9.55
CA ARG A 27 13.50 -1.63 -8.98
C ARG A 27 12.81 -0.26 -9.05
N PRO A 28 12.17 0.14 -10.18
CA PRO A 28 11.48 1.44 -10.25
C PRO A 28 10.29 1.56 -9.28
N GLY A 29 9.79 0.43 -8.79
CA GLY A 29 8.66 0.29 -7.89
C GLY A 29 8.99 0.20 -6.40
N LEU A 30 10.26 0.30 -6.00
CA LEU A 30 10.68 0.11 -4.61
C LEU A 30 10.95 1.44 -3.89
N PHE A 31 10.22 1.69 -2.80
CA PHE A 31 10.30 2.93 -2.03
C PHE A 31 10.46 2.65 -0.54
N LYS A 32 11.38 3.36 0.11
CA LYS A 32 11.54 3.32 1.57
C LYS A 32 11.08 4.63 2.19
N VAL A 33 9.96 4.60 2.88
CA VAL A 33 9.37 5.76 3.57
C VAL A 33 9.80 5.75 5.03
N ASP A 34 10.74 6.64 5.36
CA ASP A 34 11.26 6.80 6.73
C ASP A 34 10.60 7.96 7.49
N LYS A 35 9.99 8.92 6.77
CA LYS A 35 9.34 10.12 7.29
C LYS A 35 8.24 10.59 6.34
N LEU A 36 6.98 10.60 6.76
CA LEU A 36 5.84 10.97 5.91
C LEU A 36 5.90 12.44 5.49
N GLU A 37 6.41 13.32 6.35
CA GLU A 37 6.41 14.78 6.20
C GLU A 37 7.18 15.24 4.97
N LYS A 38 8.22 14.49 4.56
CA LYS A 38 9.00 14.79 3.35
C LYS A 38 8.17 14.66 2.06
N GLY A 39 7.14 13.82 2.07
CA GLY A 39 6.30 13.56 0.90
C GLY A 39 5.04 14.41 0.84
N ILE A 40 4.58 14.95 1.97
CA ILE A 40 3.31 15.67 2.03
C ILE A 40 3.49 17.07 1.43
N ARG A 41 2.80 17.32 0.32
CA ARG A 41 2.81 18.61 -0.38
C ARG A 41 1.61 19.50 -0.04
N SER A 42 0.47 18.89 0.29
CA SER A 42 -0.73 19.62 0.70
C SER A 42 -0.55 20.25 2.09
N GLU A 43 -0.64 21.58 2.18
CA GLU A 43 -0.65 22.30 3.47
C GLU A 43 -1.79 21.80 4.36
N TRP A 44 -2.97 21.56 3.78
CA TRP A 44 -4.12 21.02 4.51
C TRP A 44 -3.83 19.65 5.15
N THR A 45 -3.18 18.75 4.42
CA THR A 45 -2.79 17.43 4.96
C THR A 45 -1.76 17.61 6.08
N ARG A 46 -0.79 18.50 5.89
CA ARG A 46 0.26 18.77 6.87
C ARG A 46 -0.33 19.34 8.17
N GLU A 47 -1.23 20.32 8.05
CA GLU A 47 -1.90 20.95 9.20
C GLU A 47 -2.76 19.97 10.00
N ILE A 48 -3.55 19.12 9.32
CA ILE A 48 -4.50 18.22 10.00
C ILE A 48 -3.82 17.04 10.68
N PHE A 49 -2.79 16.47 10.04
CA PHE A 49 -2.22 15.19 10.47
C PHE A 49 -0.86 15.32 11.16
N PHE A 50 -0.19 16.49 11.06
CA PHE A 50 1.20 16.65 11.53
C PHE A 50 1.49 17.93 12.33
N GLU A 51 0.83 19.07 12.07
CA GLU A 51 1.30 20.38 12.59
C GLU A 51 0.42 21.09 13.63
N ASN A 52 -0.86 20.73 13.82
CA ASN A 52 -1.75 21.59 14.61
C ASN A 52 -2.02 21.12 16.06
N GLU A 53 -1.38 21.77 17.02
CA GLU A 53 -1.61 21.63 18.46
C GLU A 53 -3.02 22.06 18.93
N GLN A 54 -3.78 22.78 18.11
CA GLN A 54 -5.11 23.30 18.43
C GLN A 54 -6.24 22.66 17.62
N HIS A 55 -5.93 21.71 16.73
CA HIS A 55 -6.94 21.00 15.94
C HIS A 55 -7.57 19.86 16.75
N GLU A 56 -8.86 19.58 16.54
CA GLU A 56 -9.63 18.54 17.26
C GLU A 56 -9.00 17.13 17.16
N ARG A 57 -8.05 16.93 16.25
CA ARG A 57 -7.36 15.66 15.94
C ARG A 57 -5.88 15.64 16.35
N ARG A 58 -5.45 16.47 17.31
CA ARG A 58 -4.04 16.58 17.78
C ARG A 58 -3.35 15.25 18.14
N GLY A 59 -4.10 14.21 18.49
CA GLY A 59 -3.56 12.87 18.80
C GLY A 59 -3.55 11.88 17.62
N SER A 60 -4.01 12.30 16.45
CA SER A 60 -4.25 11.45 15.28
C SER A 60 -3.11 11.55 14.26
N VAL A 61 -1.87 11.33 14.71
CA VAL A 61 -0.70 11.32 13.82
C VAL A 61 -0.57 9.93 13.20
N HIS A 62 -0.32 9.87 11.88
CA HIS A 62 0.06 8.62 11.25
C HIS A 62 1.41 8.17 11.80
N SER A 63 1.42 7.04 12.49
CA SER A 63 2.67 6.41 12.92
C SER A 63 3.40 5.80 11.71
N LEU A 64 4.71 5.60 11.82
CA LEU A 64 5.50 4.68 11.00
C LEU A 64 6.14 3.65 11.93
N PRO A 65 6.30 2.38 11.50
CA PRO A 65 7.02 1.39 12.30
C PRO A 65 8.50 1.78 12.42
N GLU A 66 9.18 1.22 13.42
CA GLU A 66 10.61 1.38 13.59
C GLU A 66 11.35 0.90 12.32
N GLY A 67 12.27 1.72 11.79
CA GLY A 67 12.97 1.45 10.53
C GLY A 67 12.26 1.96 9.26
N GLY A 68 10.99 2.36 9.37
CA GLY A 68 10.18 2.89 8.27
C GLY A 68 9.41 1.82 7.51
N LEU A 69 8.74 2.25 6.44
CA LEU A 69 7.90 1.40 5.59
C LEU A 69 8.59 1.12 4.26
N LEU A 70 8.58 -0.14 3.82
CA LEU A 70 8.83 -0.48 2.44
C LEU A 70 7.49 -0.49 1.69
N VAL A 71 7.42 0.32 0.64
CA VAL A 71 6.27 0.38 -0.27
C VAL A 71 6.68 -0.16 -1.63
N ILE A 72 5.88 -1.08 -2.17
CA ILE A 72 6.13 -1.70 -3.46
C ILE A 72 5.00 -1.30 -4.42
N ASN A 73 5.39 -0.76 -5.58
CA ASN A 73 4.52 -0.35 -6.68
C ASN A 73 3.37 0.59 -6.30
N PRO A 74 3.64 1.72 -5.61
CA PRO A 74 2.61 2.68 -5.22
C PRO A 74 1.81 3.20 -6.42
N SER A 75 0.54 3.56 -6.20
CA SER A 75 -0.22 4.32 -7.18
C SER A 75 0.27 5.77 -7.20
N MET A 76 0.96 6.17 -8.27
CA MET A 76 1.50 7.52 -8.42
C MET A 76 0.86 8.25 -9.60
N TYR A 77 0.68 9.55 -9.42
CA TYR A 77 0.13 10.46 -10.41
C TYR A 77 0.94 11.73 -10.43
N ARG A 78 1.10 12.30 -11.62
CA ARG A 78 1.61 13.67 -11.76
C ARG A 78 0.48 14.65 -11.43
N VAL A 79 0.79 15.65 -10.62
CA VAL A 79 -0.14 16.70 -10.18
C VAL A 79 0.38 18.08 -10.57
N SER A 80 -0.41 19.12 -10.33
CA SER A 80 -0.04 20.51 -10.65
C SER A 80 1.14 21.04 -9.84
N TYR A 81 1.50 20.38 -8.74
CA TYR A 81 2.69 20.72 -7.94
C TYR A 81 4.00 20.24 -8.58
N ASP A 82 3.94 19.36 -9.58
CA ASP A 82 5.12 18.82 -10.24
C ASP A 82 5.62 19.73 -11.37
N ASP A 83 6.95 19.81 -11.51
CA ASP A 83 7.58 20.43 -12.67
C ASP A 83 7.09 19.79 -13.97
N LYS A 84 6.90 20.63 -14.99
CA LYS A 84 6.29 20.15 -16.24
C LYS A 84 7.13 19.11 -16.98
N ASP A 85 8.41 19.07 -16.70
CA ASP A 85 9.39 18.22 -17.36
C ASP A 85 10.07 17.30 -16.34
N ASN A 86 9.37 16.86 -15.27
CA ASN A 86 9.94 15.94 -14.28
C ASN A 86 9.96 14.50 -14.82
N PRO A 87 11.14 13.95 -15.22
CA PRO A 87 11.22 12.64 -15.85
C PRO A 87 10.83 11.51 -14.90
N PHE A 88 10.96 11.69 -13.58
CA PHE A 88 10.63 10.65 -12.60
C PHE A 88 9.19 10.15 -12.73
N TYR A 89 8.23 11.08 -12.88
CA TYR A 89 6.82 10.71 -13.00
C TYR A 89 6.49 10.14 -14.38
N GLU A 90 7.15 10.61 -15.43
CA GLU A 90 6.96 10.12 -16.80
C GLU A 90 7.47 8.69 -16.94
N ASP A 91 8.69 8.43 -16.44
CA ASP A 91 9.28 7.09 -16.40
C ASP A 91 8.41 6.13 -15.58
N TYR A 92 7.87 6.59 -14.44
CA TYR A 92 6.98 5.74 -13.64
C TYR A 92 5.63 5.48 -14.31
N GLN A 93 5.06 6.44 -15.04
CA GLN A 93 3.82 6.17 -15.80
C GLN A 93 4.06 5.09 -16.86
N ALA A 94 5.18 5.13 -17.57
CA ALA A 94 5.55 4.08 -18.54
C ALA A 94 5.76 2.72 -17.84
N TYR A 95 6.37 2.73 -16.65
CA TYR A 95 6.57 1.54 -15.83
C TYR A 95 5.24 0.92 -15.34
N LYS A 96 4.26 1.75 -14.98
CA LYS A 96 2.98 1.34 -14.35
C LYS A 96 2.23 0.27 -15.14
N GLU A 97 2.28 0.34 -16.48
CA GLU A 97 1.61 -0.62 -17.37
C GLU A 97 2.14 -2.06 -17.20
N ASN A 98 3.39 -2.20 -16.74
CA ASN A 98 4.07 -3.48 -16.62
C ASN A 98 4.63 -3.71 -15.20
N LYS A 99 4.13 -2.99 -14.18
CA LYS A 99 4.69 -3.00 -12.83
C LYS A 99 4.71 -4.37 -12.16
N TRP A 100 3.79 -5.26 -12.56
CA TRP A 100 3.70 -6.65 -12.09
C TRP A 100 4.29 -7.68 -13.06
N SER A 101 4.90 -7.24 -14.16
CA SER A 101 5.41 -8.14 -15.21
C SER A 101 6.48 -9.12 -14.73
N PHE A 102 7.24 -8.76 -13.68
CA PHE A 102 8.23 -9.64 -13.06
C PHE A 102 7.63 -10.95 -12.54
N LEU A 103 6.34 -10.97 -12.19
CA LEU A 103 5.66 -12.19 -11.76
C LEU A 103 5.58 -13.22 -12.89
N LYS A 104 5.70 -12.83 -14.17
CA LYS A 104 5.66 -13.78 -15.30
C LYS A 104 6.83 -14.76 -15.27
N SER A 105 7.99 -14.36 -14.74
CA SER A 105 9.17 -15.21 -14.61
C SER A 105 9.24 -16.00 -13.30
N ILE A 106 8.31 -15.79 -12.36
CA ILE A 106 8.28 -16.52 -11.07
C ILE A 106 7.36 -17.73 -11.20
N GLU A 107 7.89 -18.91 -10.91
CA GLU A 107 7.12 -20.15 -10.83
C GLU A 107 6.46 -20.26 -9.45
N ILE A 108 5.21 -19.78 -9.36
CA ILE A 108 4.42 -19.88 -8.14
C ILE A 108 2.94 -20.14 -8.45
N GLU A 109 2.32 -21.01 -7.65
CA GLU A 109 0.90 -21.33 -7.75
C GLU A 109 0.06 -20.15 -7.23
N PRO A 110 -0.86 -19.60 -8.04
CA PRO A 110 -1.69 -18.47 -7.61
C PRO A 110 -2.60 -18.83 -6.43
N ILE A 111 -2.78 -17.87 -5.51
CA ILE A 111 -3.78 -18.02 -4.44
C ILE A 111 -5.17 -17.73 -5.03
N ILE A 112 -6.10 -18.66 -4.86
CA ILE A 112 -7.49 -18.48 -5.29
C ILE A 112 -8.32 -18.02 -4.08
N ILE A 113 -8.89 -16.83 -4.17
CA ILE A 113 -9.87 -16.31 -3.21
C ILE A 113 -11.12 -15.84 -3.94
N SER A 114 -12.28 -15.95 -3.28
CA SER A 114 -13.58 -15.55 -3.80
C SER A 114 -13.80 -14.03 -3.74
N LEU A 115 -12.84 -13.26 -4.26
CA LEU A 115 -12.90 -11.80 -4.39
C LEU A 115 -12.57 -11.41 -5.83
N ASN A 116 -12.89 -10.17 -6.20
CA ASN A 116 -12.66 -9.65 -7.55
C ASN A 116 -11.18 -9.27 -7.77
N LEU A 117 -10.33 -10.30 -7.83
CA LEU A 117 -8.91 -10.18 -8.14
C LEU A 117 -8.58 -10.81 -9.50
N THR A 118 -7.70 -10.13 -10.22
CA THR A 118 -7.16 -10.63 -11.49
C THR A 118 -6.19 -11.80 -11.25
N PRO A 119 -5.92 -12.64 -12.26
CA PRO A 119 -4.92 -13.70 -12.15
C PRO A 119 -3.52 -13.20 -11.75
N GLU A 120 -3.13 -12.01 -12.24
CA GLU A 120 -1.85 -11.39 -11.89
C GLU A 120 -1.81 -10.96 -10.42
N GLN A 121 -2.92 -10.43 -9.88
CA GLN A 121 -3.05 -10.12 -8.45
C GLN A 121 -3.02 -11.38 -7.60
N CYS A 122 -3.69 -12.45 -8.00
CA CYS A 122 -3.61 -13.74 -7.31
C CYS A 122 -2.18 -14.32 -7.29
N LYS A 123 -1.42 -14.11 -8.37
CA LYS A 123 0.00 -14.48 -8.44
C LYS A 123 0.88 -13.59 -7.57
N LEU A 124 0.58 -12.30 -7.49
CA LEU A 124 1.22 -11.36 -6.56
C LEU A 124 0.99 -11.82 -5.11
N LEU A 125 -0.25 -12.13 -4.73
CA LEU A 125 -0.58 -12.63 -3.40
C LEU A 125 0.23 -13.88 -3.04
N ALA A 126 0.37 -14.81 -3.99
CA ALA A 126 1.21 -15.98 -3.77
C ALA A 126 2.68 -15.60 -3.54
N PHE A 127 3.23 -14.68 -4.34
CA PHE A 127 4.59 -14.17 -4.17
C PHE A 127 4.80 -13.49 -2.80
N LEU A 128 3.84 -12.68 -2.35
CA LEU A 128 3.90 -12.06 -1.02
C LEU A 128 3.83 -13.09 0.11
N LYS A 129 3.02 -14.15 -0.05
CA LYS A 129 3.00 -15.27 0.90
C LYS A 129 4.38 -15.94 0.99
N GLN A 130 5.03 -16.22 -0.15
CA GLN A 130 6.37 -16.78 -0.17
C GLN A 130 7.37 -15.86 0.55
N LEU A 131 7.33 -14.55 0.29
CA LEU A 131 8.20 -13.59 0.98
C LEU A 131 7.92 -13.53 2.50
N ASN A 132 6.65 -13.62 2.92
CA ASN A 132 6.31 -13.72 4.35
C ASN A 132 6.92 -14.98 4.97
N GLU A 133 6.85 -16.12 4.28
CA GLU A 133 7.44 -17.38 4.72
C GLU A 133 8.97 -17.34 4.78
N GLU A 134 9.62 -16.66 3.85
CA GLU A 134 11.10 -16.53 3.77
C GLU A 134 11.64 -15.55 4.80
N PHE A 135 11.12 -14.32 4.84
CA PHE A 135 11.65 -13.22 5.65
C PHE A 135 11.00 -13.12 7.04
N LYS A 136 9.98 -13.95 7.32
CA LYS A 136 9.26 -13.98 8.61
C LYS A 136 8.75 -12.60 9.05
N GLN A 137 8.27 -11.81 8.09
CA GLN A 137 7.73 -10.48 8.37
C GLN A 137 6.40 -10.24 7.65
N PRO A 138 5.51 -9.44 8.24
CA PRO A 138 4.17 -9.23 7.70
C PRO A 138 4.17 -8.45 6.39
N PHE A 139 3.33 -8.86 5.44
CA PHE A 139 3.08 -8.15 4.18
C PHE A 139 1.61 -7.79 4.06
N VAL A 140 1.32 -6.59 3.55
CA VAL A 140 -0.03 -6.08 3.34
C VAL A 140 -0.17 -5.69 1.87
N TYR A 141 -1.01 -6.40 1.13
CA TYR A 141 -1.51 -5.97 -0.16
C TYR A 141 -2.77 -5.11 0.05
N TYR A 142 -2.83 -3.93 -0.57
CA TYR A 142 -3.98 -3.05 -0.53
C TYR A 142 -4.46 -2.72 -1.94
N LYS A 143 -5.76 -2.85 -2.17
CA LYS A 143 -6.48 -2.42 -3.36
C LYS A 143 -7.71 -1.63 -2.93
N CYS A 144 -7.93 -0.46 -3.52
CA CYS A 144 -9.17 0.28 -3.34
C CYS A 144 -9.55 1.00 -4.63
N GLU A 145 -10.83 1.00 -4.92
CA GLU A 145 -11.46 1.75 -6.00
C GLU A 145 -12.65 2.53 -5.43
N MET A 146 -12.70 3.82 -5.76
CA MET A 146 -13.74 4.73 -5.32
C MET A 146 -14.32 5.49 -6.52
N TRP A 147 -15.62 5.69 -6.51
CA TRP A 147 -16.33 6.50 -7.50
C TRP A 147 -17.22 7.53 -6.82
N GLY A 148 -17.04 8.80 -7.18
CA GLY A 148 -17.89 9.87 -6.65
C GLY A 148 -17.67 10.18 -5.16
N GLY A 149 -16.67 9.57 -4.52
CA GLY A 149 -16.42 9.67 -3.09
C GLY A 149 -16.94 8.46 -2.30
N ASP A 150 -17.70 7.58 -2.94
CA ASP A 150 -18.15 6.31 -2.38
C ASP A 150 -17.12 5.21 -2.68
N ILE A 151 -17.10 4.20 -1.82
CA ILE A 151 -16.22 3.03 -1.95
C ILE A 151 -16.93 2.01 -2.82
N ASP A 152 -16.38 1.73 -3.99
CA ASP A 152 -16.86 0.64 -4.85
C ASP A 152 -16.22 -0.68 -4.40
N GLU A 153 -14.93 -0.63 -4.06
CA GLU A 153 -14.18 -1.80 -3.61
C GLU A 153 -13.07 -1.35 -2.64
N GLU A 154 -12.91 -2.06 -1.54
CA GLU A 154 -11.72 -1.99 -0.71
C GLU A 154 -11.34 -3.41 -0.30
N ILE A 155 -10.10 -3.81 -0.58
CA ILE A 155 -9.55 -5.13 -0.26
C ILE A 155 -8.16 -4.95 0.33
N VAL A 156 -7.93 -5.62 1.45
CA VAL A 156 -6.64 -5.80 2.10
C VAL A 156 -6.38 -7.29 2.25
N VAL A 157 -5.21 -7.74 1.84
CA VAL A 157 -4.72 -9.10 2.15
C VAL A 157 -3.46 -8.98 2.97
N VAL A 158 -3.46 -9.61 4.15
CA VAL A 158 -2.33 -9.64 5.07
C VAL A 158 -1.76 -11.05 5.11
N PHE A 159 -0.43 -11.14 5.04
CA PHE A 159 0.33 -12.35 5.31
C PHE A 159 1.16 -12.12 6.57
N ASP A 160 0.79 -12.76 7.67
CA ASP A 160 1.53 -12.72 8.95
C ASP A 160 1.48 -14.09 9.64
N GLY A 161 2.15 -15.08 9.03
CA GLY A 161 2.07 -16.49 9.44
C GLY A 161 0.77 -17.19 9.02
N GLU A 162 -0.36 -16.45 9.00
CA GLU A 162 -1.63 -16.84 8.38
C GLU A 162 -2.09 -15.76 7.41
N MET A 163 -2.83 -16.16 6.36
CA MET A 163 -3.46 -15.22 5.44
C MET A 163 -4.77 -14.70 6.03
N ARG A 164 -4.87 -13.38 6.19
CA ARG A 164 -6.10 -12.68 6.59
C ARG A 164 -6.53 -11.76 5.47
N VAL A 165 -7.83 -11.68 5.22
CA VAL A 165 -8.39 -10.79 4.20
C VAL A 165 -9.39 -9.87 4.89
N TYR A 166 -9.29 -8.57 4.62
CA TYR A 166 -10.28 -7.58 5.04
C TYR A 166 -10.84 -6.92 3.80
N TYR A 167 -12.15 -6.75 3.71
CA TYR A 167 -12.77 -6.17 2.54
C TYR A 167 -14.06 -5.44 2.85
N PHE A 168 -14.43 -4.51 1.96
CA PHE A 168 -15.75 -3.86 1.96
C PHE A 168 -16.74 -4.72 1.17
N ASP A 169 -17.84 -5.11 1.81
CA ASP A 169 -18.97 -5.79 1.19
C ASP A 169 -19.97 -4.74 0.71
N ASP A 170 -19.91 -4.43 -0.59
CA ASP A 170 -20.74 -3.42 -1.25
C ASP A 170 -22.24 -3.71 -1.15
N MET A 171 -22.64 -4.98 -1.16
CA MET A 171 -24.03 -5.42 -1.08
C MET A 171 -24.68 -5.08 0.27
N ASN A 172 -23.90 -5.13 1.35
CA ASN A 172 -24.38 -4.88 2.72
C ASN A 172 -23.91 -3.53 3.27
N GLY A 173 -22.93 -2.88 2.64
CA GLY A 173 -22.35 -1.62 3.11
C GLY A 173 -21.47 -1.77 4.35
N GLU A 174 -20.86 -2.94 4.54
CA GLU A 174 -20.17 -3.33 5.77
C GLU A 174 -18.75 -3.82 5.50
N TYR A 175 -17.86 -3.69 6.48
CA TYR A 175 -16.53 -4.26 6.41
C TYR A 175 -16.51 -5.67 6.99
N LYS A 176 -15.77 -6.58 6.34
CA LYS A 176 -15.66 -7.98 6.73
C LYS A 176 -14.21 -8.40 6.82
N GLN A 177 -13.96 -9.39 7.66
CA GLN A 177 -12.72 -10.13 7.80
C GLN A 177 -12.96 -11.58 7.39
N MET A 178 -12.03 -12.15 6.63
CA MET A 178 -11.97 -13.56 6.29
C MET A 178 -10.63 -14.16 6.73
N ILE A 179 -10.69 -15.25 7.51
CA ILE A 179 -9.54 -16.07 7.90
C ILE A 179 -9.88 -17.53 7.59
N GLY A 180 -9.14 -18.14 6.67
CA GLY A 180 -9.50 -19.45 6.12
C GLY A 180 -10.91 -19.40 5.51
N THR A 181 -11.86 -20.12 6.11
CA THR A 181 -13.28 -20.14 5.71
C THR A 181 -14.19 -19.33 6.63
N GLU A 182 -13.68 -18.79 7.73
CA GLU A 182 -14.47 -18.00 8.68
C GLU A 182 -14.60 -16.56 8.18
N ILE A 183 -15.83 -16.03 8.20
CA ILE A 183 -16.12 -14.63 7.89
C ILE A 183 -16.72 -13.96 9.13
N LYS A 184 -16.21 -12.77 9.45
CA LYS A 184 -16.64 -11.94 10.60
C LYS A 184 -16.85 -10.50 10.14
N GLU A 185 -17.83 -9.82 10.71
CA GLU A 185 -18.01 -8.38 10.51
C GLU A 185 -16.92 -7.61 11.28
N LEU A 186 -16.46 -6.51 10.72
CA LEU A 186 -15.54 -5.58 11.37
C LEU A 186 -16.34 -4.44 11.98
N GLU A 187 -16.18 -4.23 13.29
CA GLU A 187 -16.80 -3.11 13.98
C GLU A 187 -15.89 -1.86 13.88
N GLU A 188 -16.49 -0.73 13.49
CA GLU A 188 -15.95 0.64 13.61
C GLU A 188 -14.63 0.95 12.89
N THR A 189 -14.16 0.09 11.98
CA THR A 189 -12.87 0.26 11.29
C THR A 189 -12.94 -0.18 9.83
N THR A 190 -12.04 0.35 8.99
CA THR A 190 -11.95 -0.04 7.57
C THR A 190 -10.97 -1.19 7.34
N ALA A 191 -11.04 -1.79 6.15
CA ALA A 191 -10.08 -2.81 5.74
C ALA A 191 -8.64 -2.26 5.80
N LEU A 192 -8.42 -1.03 5.30
CA LEU A 192 -7.11 -0.37 5.35
C LEU A 192 -6.57 -0.23 6.79
N GLN A 193 -7.40 0.24 7.73
CA GLN A 193 -6.98 0.42 9.12
C GLN A 193 -6.57 -0.91 9.77
N GLN A 194 -7.34 -1.98 9.51
CA GLN A 194 -7.00 -3.32 10.02
C GLN A 194 -5.73 -3.87 9.37
N GLY A 195 -5.59 -3.73 8.05
CA GLY A 195 -4.40 -4.19 7.32
C GLY A 195 -3.10 -3.57 7.81
N LEU A 196 -3.07 -2.24 7.92
CA LEU A 196 -1.86 -1.52 8.31
C LEU A 196 -1.49 -1.77 9.78
N LYS A 197 -2.46 -2.04 10.65
CA LYS A 197 -2.21 -2.40 12.05
C LYS A 197 -1.30 -3.63 12.18
N GLU A 198 -1.41 -4.59 11.27
CA GLU A 198 -0.61 -5.83 11.26
C GLU A 198 0.87 -5.58 10.95
N ILE A 199 1.23 -4.42 10.38
CA ILE A 199 2.61 -3.98 10.17
C ILE A 199 3.02 -2.86 11.13
N GLY A 200 2.30 -2.72 12.25
CA GLY A 200 2.61 -1.77 13.32
C GLY A 200 2.19 -0.33 13.00
N LEU A 201 1.37 -0.11 11.97
CA LEU A 201 0.86 1.21 11.61
C LEU A 201 -0.55 1.42 12.18
N HIS A 202 -0.69 2.39 13.06
CA HIS A 202 -2.00 2.83 13.51
C HIS A 202 -2.49 4.02 12.67
N LEU A 203 -3.61 3.81 11.96
CA LEU A 203 -4.33 4.88 11.28
C LEU A 203 -5.52 5.35 12.14
N PRO A 204 -5.51 6.60 12.62
CA PRO A 204 -6.58 7.17 13.42
C PRO A 204 -7.81 7.57 12.58
N THR A 205 -7.68 7.59 11.26
CA THR A 205 -8.76 7.88 10.33
C THR A 205 -8.76 6.87 9.18
N ARG A 206 -9.75 6.94 8.30
CA ARG A 206 -9.81 6.12 7.06
C ARG A 206 -8.81 6.57 5.99
N PHE A 207 -8.16 7.71 6.20
CA PHE A 207 -7.19 8.28 5.27
C PHE A 207 -5.78 7.82 5.64
N PHE A 208 -4.95 7.57 4.61
CA PHE A 208 -3.52 7.36 4.76
C PHE A 208 -2.76 8.35 3.89
N ALA A 209 -1.72 9.01 4.44
CA ALA A 209 -0.99 10.06 3.72
C ALA A 209 -0.34 9.55 2.42
N LEU A 210 0.07 8.29 2.37
CA LEU A 210 0.64 7.66 1.17
C LEU A 210 -0.38 7.44 0.04
N HIS A 211 -1.66 7.66 0.30
CA HIS A 211 -2.75 7.58 -0.67
C HIS A 211 -3.13 8.94 -1.26
N GLU A 212 -2.52 10.02 -0.77
CA GLU A 212 -2.70 11.34 -1.35
C GLU A 212 -2.14 11.37 -2.78
N THR A 213 -2.97 11.76 -3.75
CA THR A 213 -2.56 11.87 -5.16
C THR A 213 -1.35 12.78 -5.36
N SER A 214 -1.18 13.80 -4.50
CA SER A 214 -0.07 14.75 -4.51
C SER A 214 1.13 14.35 -3.66
N PHE A 215 1.18 13.15 -3.09
CA PHE A 215 2.32 12.70 -2.30
C PHE A 215 3.60 12.63 -3.15
N ASP A 216 4.69 13.25 -2.67
CA ASP A 216 5.99 13.22 -3.31
C ASP A 216 6.73 11.92 -3.01
N TRP A 217 6.74 11.02 -3.98
CA TRP A 217 7.41 9.74 -3.86
C TRP A 217 8.90 9.80 -4.22
N GLN A 218 9.34 10.83 -4.95
CA GLN A 218 10.70 10.90 -5.50
C GLN A 218 11.80 10.85 -4.42
N PRO A 219 11.66 11.48 -3.23
CA PRO A 219 12.64 11.39 -2.16
C PRO A 219 12.80 9.98 -1.56
N PHE A 220 11.81 9.10 -1.74
CA PHE A 220 11.77 7.78 -1.11
C PHE A 220 12.18 6.64 -2.04
N LEU A 221 12.41 6.92 -3.33
CA LEU A 221 12.87 5.93 -4.29
C LEU A 221 14.20 5.34 -3.84
N ILE A 222 14.30 4.01 -3.82
CA ILE A 222 15.54 3.32 -3.47
C ILE A 222 16.47 3.35 -4.70
N LYS A 223 17.56 4.15 -4.61
CA LYS A 223 18.49 4.40 -5.73
C LYS A 223 19.75 3.54 -5.72
N ASN A 224 20.18 3.07 -4.55
CA ASN A 224 21.43 2.34 -4.39
C ASN A 224 21.15 0.87 -4.08
N PHE A 225 21.41 0.02 -5.06
CA PHE A 225 21.42 -1.43 -4.90
C PHE A 225 22.89 -1.85 -4.91
N TYR A 226 23.41 -2.27 -3.75
CA TYR A 226 24.81 -2.68 -3.56
C TYR A 226 24.96 -4.18 -3.73
#